data_AF-A0A9D9NDF0-F1
#
_entry.id   AF-A0A9D9NDF0-F1
#
_cell.length_a   1.000
_cell.length_b   1.000
_cell.length_c   1.000
_cell.angle_alpha   90.00
_cell.angle_beta   90.00
_cell.angle_gamma   90.00
#
_symmetry.space_group_name_H-M   'P 1'
#
loop_
_entity.id
_entity.type
_entity.pdbx_description
1 polymer ?
#
loop_
_entity_poly.entity_id
_entity_poly.type
_entity_poly.pdbx_seq_one_letter_code
_entity_poly.pdbx_strand_id
1 'polypeptide(L)'
;MVTRREGNTDRRETALPLQKDEETANGMYYHVSFYDLQCANHITPTPVSFALQAEELNNAYRCGIRDAIIVNVSNVKPHLAAISLLADFWRDGVSDGDTSLKKYISSYFSDDPDSVIAFMNCYCEASLSFGQHEDNKGGDQAAAFPVRMLASSWVRGEQKCADYAFILDASLDEQVKDYHSRAMKAASAYSSLLDDIDDHGVSQLLSDDFRYAVEWFSFAYNGACCFTDAYKAYRENRLEDALVLLGDAAVSYDRADDALKKPCHDKWEGFFSNDALTDTSAMVALMKNLMEWVRIIGDGPGFWRWQRDLTYPEEDRNVVLITNYEKRMSAYEMYLVYKTRMSEDPKL
;
A
#
# COMPACT_ATOMS: atom_id res chain seq x y z
N MET A 1 -12.16 -15.49 15.65
CA MET A 1 -12.60 -14.10 15.45
C MET A 1 -12.39 -13.37 16.75
N VAL A 2 -11.69 -12.24 16.70
CA VAL A 2 -11.29 -11.51 17.90
C VAL A 2 -11.67 -10.04 17.81
N THR A 3 -11.64 -9.34 18.94
CA THR A 3 -11.82 -7.90 19.01
C THR A 3 -10.83 -7.19 18.11
N ARG A 4 -11.32 -6.17 17.41
CA ARG A 4 -10.50 -5.27 16.61
C ARG A 4 -9.41 -4.62 17.47
N ARG A 5 -8.28 -4.34 16.85
CA ARG A 5 -7.28 -3.40 17.37
C ARG A 5 -7.89 -2.03 17.67
N GLU A 6 -7.54 -1.48 18.81
CA GLU A 6 -7.94 -0.14 19.26
C GLU A 6 -6.68 0.76 19.33
N GLY A 7 -6.46 1.54 18.28
CA GLY A 7 -5.24 2.35 18.13
C GLY A 7 -3.98 1.48 18.15
N ASN A 8 -3.16 1.64 19.19
CA ASN A 8 -1.92 0.88 19.36
C ASN A 8 -2.11 -0.47 20.08
N THR A 9 -3.32 -0.79 20.55
CA THR A 9 -3.57 -1.97 21.38
C THR A 9 -4.27 -3.08 20.61
N ASP A 10 -3.67 -4.28 20.59
CA ASP A 10 -4.25 -5.49 20.00
C ASP A 10 -4.66 -6.49 21.09
N ARG A 11 -5.89 -6.36 21.62
CA ARG A 11 -6.33 -7.16 22.79
C ARG A 11 -6.63 -8.61 22.43
N ARG A 12 -7.05 -8.86 21.18
CA ARG A 12 -7.46 -10.18 20.67
C ARG A 12 -8.44 -10.96 21.57
N GLU A 13 -9.35 -10.26 22.23
CA GLU A 13 -10.40 -10.91 23.02
C GLU A 13 -11.39 -11.61 22.08
N THR A 14 -11.92 -12.78 22.46
CA THR A 14 -12.87 -13.48 21.58
C THR A 14 -14.15 -12.66 21.38
N ALA A 15 -14.57 -12.54 20.12
CA ALA A 15 -15.83 -11.90 19.75
C ALA A 15 -16.96 -12.92 19.48
N LEU A 16 -16.70 -14.20 19.76
CA LEU A 16 -17.65 -15.29 19.51
C LEU A 16 -18.65 -15.43 20.67
N PRO A 17 -19.87 -15.96 20.41
CA PRO A 17 -20.83 -16.25 21.45
C PRO A 17 -20.24 -17.17 22.52
N LEU A 18 -20.68 -16.97 23.77
CA LEU A 18 -20.35 -17.88 24.84
C LEU A 18 -21.08 -19.21 24.63
N GLN A 19 -20.50 -20.32 25.10
CA GLN A 19 -21.11 -21.65 24.96
C GLN A 19 -22.54 -21.73 25.51
N LYS A 20 -22.84 -20.99 26.59
CA LYS A 20 -24.20 -20.93 27.17
C LYS A 20 -25.22 -20.24 26.26
N ASP A 21 -24.75 -19.44 25.30
CA ASP A 21 -25.53 -18.63 24.39
C ASP A 21 -25.53 -19.24 22.96
N GLU A 22 -24.93 -20.42 22.75
CA GLU A 22 -24.82 -21.09 21.44
C GLU A 22 -26.20 -21.36 20.79
N GLU A 23 -27.20 -21.68 21.61
CA GLU A 23 -28.59 -21.95 21.18
C GLU A 23 -29.43 -20.67 21.03
N THR A 24 -28.86 -19.49 21.31
CA THR A 24 -29.55 -18.21 21.08
C THR A 24 -29.30 -17.72 19.65
N ALA A 25 -30.17 -16.84 19.15
CA ALA A 25 -30.03 -16.30 17.81
C ALA A 25 -28.77 -15.41 17.72
N ASN A 26 -27.74 -15.89 17.02
CA ASN A 26 -26.48 -15.19 16.85
C ASN A 26 -26.14 -15.01 15.37
N GLY A 27 -25.71 -13.79 15.05
CA GLY A 27 -25.28 -13.42 13.71
C GLY A 27 -23.93 -12.73 13.72
N MET A 28 -23.41 -12.47 12.52
CA MET A 28 -22.11 -11.86 12.31
C MET A 28 -22.20 -10.66 11.38
N TYR A 29 -21.50 -9.60 11.76
CA TYR A 29 -21.18 -8.48 10.88
C TYR A 29 -19.72 -8.60 10.42
N TYR A 30 -19.52 -9.03 9.18
CA TYR A 30 -18.21 -9.34 8.61
C TYR A 30 -17.73 -8.24 7.66
N HIS A 31 -16.43 -7.97 7.63
CA HIS A 31 -15.81 -7.02 6.70
C HIS A 31 -14.90 -7.76 5.72
N VAL A 32 -15.25 -7.74 4.43
CA VAL A 32 -14.29 -8.12 3.36
C VAL A 32 -13.46 -6.94 2.87
N SER A 33 -13.93 -5.74 3.23
CA SER A 33 -13.35 -4.43 2.93
C SER A 33 -13.52 -3.57 4.17
N PHE A 34 -12.46 -2.86 4.58
CA PHE A 34 -12.51 -2.05 5.78
C PHE A 34 -11.61 -0.82 5.70
N TYR A 35 -11.90 0.15 6.55
CA TYR A 35 -11.12 1.38 6.69
C TYR A 35 -10.74 1.56 8.15
N ASP A 36 -9.49 1.28 8.49
CA ASP A 36 -9.00 1.33 9.87
C ASP A 36 -7.98 2.43 10.15
N LEU A 37 -7.55 3.16 9.11
CA LEU A 37 -6.52 4.21 9.15
C LEU A 37 -5.12 3.67 9.45
N GLN A 38 -4.89 2.36 9.28
CA GLN A 38 -3.62 1.71 9.61
C GLN A 38 -3.18 0.77 8.47
N CYS A 39 -3.83 -0.39 8.34
CA CYS A 39 -3.35 -1.49 7.49
C CYS A 39 -4.48 -2.22 6.75
N ALA A 40 -5.73 -1.73 6.79
CA ALA A 40 -6.84 -2.39 6.11
C ALA A 40 -6.71 -2.40 4.57
N ASN A 41 -7.53 -3.23 3.93
CA ASN A 41 -7.72 -3.24 2.48
C ASN A 41 -9.10 -2.69 2.09
N HIS A 42 -9.13 -1.94 0.99
CA HIS A 42 -10.33 -1.40 0.39
C HIS A 42 -10.30 -1.40 -1.13
N ILE A 43 -9.29 -0.79 -1.77
CA ILE A 43 -9.25 -0.69 -3.25
C ILE A 43 -8.63 -1.92 -3.92
N THR A 44 -8.09 -2.85 -3.12
CA THR A 44 -7.52 -4.11 -3.59
C THR A 44 -8.25 -5.32 -2.99
N PRO A 45 -8.11 -6.52 -3.61
CA PRO A 45 -8.51 -7.77 -2.99
C PRO A 45 -7.93 -7.94 -1.57
N THR A 46 -8.54 -8.82 -0.79
CA THR A 46 -8.03 -9.10 0.57
C THR A 46 -6.65 -9.76 0.51
N PRO A 47 -5.69 -9.32 1.33
CA PRO A 47 -4.36 -9.94 1.44
C PRO A 47 -4.37 -11.21 2.32
N VAL A 48 -5.50 -11.51 2.96
CA VAL A 48 -5.65 -12.66 3.87
C VAL A 48 -6.03 -13.90 3.05
N SER A 49 -5.37 -15.03 3.31
CA SER A 49 -5.64 -16.29 2.59
C SER A 49 -7.09 -16.76 2.76
N PHE A 50 -7.62 -17.41 1.74
CA PHE A 50 -8.97 -17.99 1.79
C PHE A 50 -9.07 -19.13 2.80
N ALA A 51 -7.99 -19.88 2.99
CA ALA A 51 -7.89 -20.91 4.03
C ALA A 51 -8.10 -20.33 5.44
N LEU A 52 -7.40 -19.24 5.79
CA LEU A 52 -7.54 -18.61 7.11
C LEU A 52 -8.94 -17.99 7.29
N GLN A 53 -9.47 -17.33 6.25
CA GLN A 53 -10.83 -16.80 6.28
C GLN A 53 -11.86 -17.91 6.54
N ALA A 54 -11.74 -19.05 5.84
CA ALA A 54 -12.63 -20.19 6.02
C ALA A 54 -12.50 -20.83 7.40
N GLU A 55 -11.28 -20.95 7.95
CA GLU A 55 -11.06 -21.44 9.31
C GLU A 55 -11.80 -20.58 10.35
N GLU A 56 -11.67 -19.26 10.23
CA GLU A 56 -12.32 -18.30 11.13
C GLU A 56 -13.85 -18.34 11.03
N LEU A 57 -14.39 -18.46 9.81
CA LEU A 57 -15.82 -18.63 9.57
C LEU A 57 -16.34 -19.96 10.15
N ASN A 58 -15.61 -21.05 9.92
CA ASN A 58 -15.97 -22.38 10.44
C ASN A 58 -15.94 -22.41 11.97
N ASN A 59 -14.99 -21.71 12.60
CA ASN A 59 -14.97 -21.54 14.05
C ASN A 59 -16.21 -20.78 14.54
N ALA A 60 -16.59 -19.71 13.85
CA ALA A 60 -17.82 -18.95 14.14
C ALA A 60 -19.07 -19.82 14.13
N TYR A 61 -19.22 -20.63 13.08
CA TYR A 61 -20.36 -21.51 12.90
C TYR A 61 -20.46 -22.56 14.00
N ARG A 62 -19.32 -23.09 14.45
CA ARG A 62 -19.23 -24.00 15.60
C ARG A 62 -19.58 -23.33 16.92
N CYS A 63 -19.37 -22.02 17.04
CA CYS A 63 -19.76 -21.22 18.21
C CYS A 63 -21.18 -20.63 18.13
N GLY A 64 -22.02 -21.08 17.19
CA GLY A 64 -23.44 -20.71 17.13
C GLY A 64 -23.78 -19.53 16.21
N ILE A 65 -22.83 -18.98 15.44
CA ILE A 65 -23.12 -17.94 14.45
C ILE A 65 -23.82 -18.57 13.24
N ARG A 66 -25.16 -18.58 13.23
CA ARG A 66 -25.97 -19.29 12.21
C ARG A 66 -27.19 -18.52 11.71
N ASP A 67 -27.63 -17.47 12.41
CA ASP A 67 -28.95 -16.87 12.18
C ASP A 67 -28.95 -15.68 11.23
N ALA A 68 -27.84 -14.92 11.18
CA ALA A 68 -27.73 -13.77 10.29
C ALA A 68 -26.28 -13.48 9.92
N ILE A 69 -26.06 -13.08 8.66
CA ILE A 69 -24.78 -12.55 8.21
C ILE A 69 -25.03 -11.23 7.49
N ILE A 70 -24.36 -10.18 7.96
CA ILE A 70 -24.28 -8.89 7.28
C ILE A 70 -22.84 -8.72 6.84
N VAL A 71 -22.62 -8.40 5.57
CA VAL A 71 -21.27 -8.25 5.01
C VAL A 71 -21.07 -6.81 4.54
N ASN A 72 -20.05 -6.16 5.09
CA ASN A 72 -19.52 -4.93 4.53
C ASN A 72 -18.55 -5.28 3.39
N VAL A 73 -18.98 -4.95 2.17
CA VAL A 73 -18.25 -5.21 0.92
C VAL A 73 -17.72 -3.95 0.26
N SER A 74 -17.92 -2.79 0.88
CA SER A 74 -17.72 -1.48 0.28
C SER A 74 -18.11 -1.42 -1.21
N ASN A 75 -17.15 -1.37 -2.14
CA ASN A 75 -17.37 -1.26 -3.59
C ASN A 75 -17.69 -2.57 -4.33
N VAL A 76 -17.99 -3.67 -3.62
CA VAL A 76 -18.24 -5.03 -4.17
C VAL A 76 -17.03 -5.60 -4.93
N LYS A 77 -16.63 -5.00 -6.05
CA LYS A 77 -15.33 -5.20 -6.69
C LYS A 77 -14.27 -4.38 -5.93
N PRO A 78 -13.06 -4.92 -5.67
CA PRO A 78 -12.49 -6.20 -6.13
C PRO A 78 -12.72 -7.40 -5.18
N HIS A 79 -13.71 -7.35 -4.29
CA HIS A 79 -13.88 -8.33 -3.20
C HIS A 79 -14.70 -9.58 -3.57
N LEU A 80 -14.98 -9.80 -4.86
CA LEU A 80 -15.91 -10.85 -5.33
C LEU A 80 -15.53 -12.26 -4.88
N ALA A 81 -14.25 -12.60 -4.88
CA ALA A 81 -13.79 -13.92 -4.42
C ALA A 81 -14.11 -14.15 -2.93
N ALA A 82 -13.86 -13.15 -2.07
CA ALA A 82 -14.17 -13.24 -0.64
C ALA A 82 -15.69 -13.25 -0.39
N ILE A 83 -16.45 -12.49 -1.18
CA ILE A 83 -17.93 -12.53 -1.16
C ILE A 83 -18.43 -13.92 -1.54
N SER A 84 -17.80 -14.58 -2.52
CA SER A 84 -18.16 -15.95 -2.92
C SER A 84 -17.92 -16.95 -1.80
N LEU A 85 -16.82 -16.84 -1.06
CA LEU A 85 -16.56 -17.67 0.13
C LEU A 85 -17.66 -17.48 1.18
N LEU A 86 -18.06 -16.24 1.48
CA LEU A 86 -19.14 -15.95 2.43
C LEU A 86 -20.51 -16.47 1.95
N ALA A 87 -20.77 -16.44 0.64
CA ALA A 87 -21.99 -17.00 0.07
C ALA A 87 -22.03 -18.54 0.18
N ASP A 88 -20.88 -19.20 0.04
CA ASP A 88 -20.74 -20.64 0.26
C ASP A 88 -20.90 -20.99 1.74
N PHE A 89 -20.25 -20.24 2.64
CA PHE A 89 -20.42 -20.34 4.08
C PHE A 89 -21.89 -20.20 4.52
N TRP A 90 -22.61 -19.18 4.03
CA TRP A 90 -24.02 -18.97 4.40
C TRP A 90 -24.91 -20.15 3.99
N ARG A 91 -24.67 -20.72 2.81
CA ARG A 91 -25.51 -21.78 2.24
C ARG A 91 -25.22 -23.13 2.87
N ASP A 92 -23.95 -23.43 3.12
CA ASP A 92 -23.48 -24.77 3.46
C ASP A 92 -23.04 -24.88 4.95
N GLY A 93 -22.91 -23.75 5.65
CA GLY A 93 -22.53 -23.64 7.06
C GLY A 93 -21.03 -23.79 7.30
N VAL A 94 -20.43 -24.89 6.85
CA VAL A 94 -18.97 -25.10 6.91
C VAL A 94 -18.41 -25.01 5.50
N SER A 95 -17.40 -24.15 5.30
CA SER A 95 -16.77 -23.92 4.01
C SER A 95 -15.30 -24.34 4.02
N ASP A 96 -14.81 -24.86 2.89
CA ASP A 96 -13.38 -25.04 2.64
C ASP A 96 -12.88 -23.90 1.75
N GLY A 97 -11.84 -23.20 2.21
CA GLY A 97 -11.34 -21.98 1.57
C GLY A 97 -10.84 -22.23 0.14
N ASP A 98 -10.05 -23.29 -0.03
CA ASP A 98 -9.46 -23.66 -1.31
C ASP A 98 -10.52 -24.16 -2.29
N THR A 99 -11.48 -24.95 -1.83
CA THR A 99 -12.61 -25.41 -2.65
C THR A 99 -13.48 -24.24 -3.09
N SER A 100 -13.77 -23.29 -2.20
CA SER A 100 -14.58 -22.10 -2.51
C SER A 100 -13.87 -21.18 -3.51
N LEU A 101 -12.57 -20.95 -3.31
CA LEU A 101 -11.73 -20.21 -4.25
C LEU A 101 -11.71 -20.92 -5.62
N LYS A 102 -11.45 -22.23 -5.64
CA LYS A 102 -11.42 -23.01 -6.88
C LYS A 102 -12.74 -22.96 -7.64
N LYS A 103 -13.87 -23.04 -6.94
CA LYS A 103 -15.20 -22.92 -7.53
C LYS A 103 -15.43 -21.54 -8.14
N TYR A 104 -15.08 -20.46 -7.43
CA TYR A 104 -15.16 -19.09 -7.94
C TYR A 104 -14.27 -18.94 -9.19
N ILE A 105 -12.99 -19.28 -9.07
CA ILE A 105 -12.02 -19.12 -10.16
C ILE A 105 -12.41 -19.95 -11.39
N SER A 106 -12.83 -21.20 -11.21
CA SER A 106 -13.26 -22.06 -12.32
C SER A 106 -14.50 -21.55 -13.04
N SER A 107 -15.31 -20.72 -12.39
CA SER A 107 -16.54 -20.13 -12.98
C SER A 107 -16.24 -18.90 -13.84
N TYR A 108 -15.22 -18.11 -13.49
CA TYR A 108 -14.93 -16.82 -14.13
C TYR A 108 -13.63 -16.80 -14.95
N PHE A 109 -12.68 -17.68 -14.64
CA PHE A 109 -11.37 -17.79 -15.27
C PHE A 109 -11.15 -19.21 -15.82
N SER A 110 -12.12 -19.70 -16.60
CA SER A 110 -12.20 -21.10 -17.05
C SER A 110 -11.03 -21.57 -17.92
N ASP A 111 -10.29 -20.64 -18.53
CA ASP A 111 -9.22 -20.96 -19.46
C ASP A 111 -7.98 -21.53 -18.76
N ASP A 112 -7.68 -21.06 -17.55
CA ASP A 112 -6.58 -21.59 -16.71
C ASP A 112 -6.81 -21.37 -15.20
N PRO A 113 -7.76 -22.11 -14.58
CA PRO A 113 -8.10 -21.90 -13.17
C PRO A 113 -6.96 -22.18 -12.20
N ASP A 114 -6.12 -23.17 -12.46
CA ASP A 114 -5.09 -23.61 -11.52
C ASP A 114 -3.96 -22.57 -11.43
N SER A 115 -3.56 -21.96 -12.55
CA SER A 115 -2.58 -20.85 -12.54
C SER A 115 -3.11 -19.62 -11.83
N VAL A 116 -4.41 -19.30 -11.99
CA VAL A 116 -5.03 -18.15 -11.30
C VAL A 116 -5.10 -18.38 -9.79
N ILE A 117 -5.39 -19.61 -9.34
CA ILE A 117 -5.37 -19.97 -7.92
C ILE A 117 -3.95 -19.84 -7.36
N ALA A 118 -2.94 -20.36 -8.06
CA ALA A 118 -1.54 -20.24 -7.65
C ALA A 118 -1.14 -18.76 -7.52
N PHE A 119 -1.48 -17.95 -8.52
CA PHE A 119 -1.25 -16.52 -8.53
C PHE A 119 -1.93 -15.81 -7.32
N MET A 120 -3.18 -16.15 -7.01
CA MET A 120 -3.90 -15.61 -5.85
C MET A 120 -3.24 -15.94 -4.51
N ASN A 121 -2.68 -17.14 -4.39
CA ASN A 121 -1.93 -17.54 -3.20
C ASN A 121 -0.63 -16.73 -3.09
N CYS A 122 0.13 -16.60 -4.18
CA CYS A 122 1.33 -15.77 -4.21
C CYS A 122 1.03 -14.29 -3.89
N TYR A 123 -0.11 -13.76 -4.33
CA TYR A 123 -0.58 -12.41 -3.96
C TYR A 123 -0.76 -12.24 -2.44
N CYS A 124 -1.40 -13.20 -1.77
CA CYS A 124 -1.59 -13.19 -0.32
C CYS A 124 -0.26 -13.37 0.45
N GLU A 125 0.65 -14.18 -0.10
CA GLU A 125 1.98 -14.41 0.47
C GLU A 125 2.89 -13.18 0.36
N ALA A 126 2.82 -12.46 -0.75
CA ALA A 126 3.56 -11.23 -1.00
C ALA A 126 3.16 -10.06 -0.08
N SER A 127 1.94 -10.13 0.49
CA SER A 127 1.38 -9.08 1.33
C SER A 127 2.24 -8.79 2.56
N LEU A 128 2.40 -7.50 2.88
CA LEU A 128 3.15 -7.04 4.04
C LEU A 128 2.56 -7.62 5.32
N SER A 129 3.38 -8.20 6.19
CA SER A 129 2.96 -8.59 7.54
C SER A 129 3.37 -7.52 8.55
N PHE A 130 2.42 -7.01 9.34
CA PHE A 130 2.65 -5.92 10.31
C PHE A 130 2.68 -6.39 11.76
N GLY A 131 2.37 -7.65 12.04
CA GLY A 131 2.34 -8.22 13.38
C GLY A 131 2.74 -9.69 13.41
N GLN A 132 2.53 -10.34 14.55
CA GLN A 132 2.96 -11.72 14.78
C GLN A 132 1.90 -12.76 14.39
N HIS A 133 0.65 -12.35 14.25
CA HIS A 133 -0.44 -13.25 13.93
C HIS A 133 -0.60 -13.38 12.42
N GLU A 134 -1.09 -14.53 11.98
CA GLU A 134 -1.27 -14.84 10.55
C GLU A 134 -2.22 -13.86 9.85
N ASP A 135 -3.22 -13.35 10.58
CA ASP A 135 -4.17 -12.33 10.13
C ASP A 135 -3.62 -10.90 10.12
N ASN A 136 -2.39 -10.66 10.62
CA ASN A 136 -1.75 -9.35 10.56
C ASN A 136 -1.15 -9.06 9.18
N LYS A 137 -2.00 -9.08 8.15
CA LYS A 137 -1.67 -8.79 6.74
C LYS A 137 -2.13 -7.38 6.36
N GLY A 138 -1.23 -6.61 5.77
CA GLY A 138 -1.45 -5.24 5.33
C GLY A 138 -2.08 -5.18 3.95
N GLY A 139 -3.25 -4.55 3.86
CA GLY A 139 -3.89 -4.15 2.62
C GLY A 139 -3.32 -2.86 2.03
N ASP A 140 -4.06 -2.21 1.14
CA ASP A 140 -3.63 -0.98 0.47
C ASP A 140 -3.26 0.15 1.45
N GLN A 141 -3.92 0.26 2.61
CA GLN A 141 -3.53 1.26 3.60
C GLN A 141 -2.10 1.07 4.12
N ALA A 142 -1.61 -0.17 4.20
CA ALA A 142 -0.25 -0.44 4.70
C ALA A 142 0.86 0.08 3.77
N ALA A 143 0.56 0.35 2.50
CA ALA A 143 1.50 0.94 1.55
C ALA A 143 1.53 2.48 1.56
N ALA A 144 0.53 3.13 2.18
CA ALA A 144 0.38 4.59 2.17
C ALA A 144 0.37 5.23 3.57
N PHE A 145 -0.38 4.66 4.52
CA PHE A 145 -0.60 5.26 5.83
C PHE A 145 0.65 5.31 6.70
N PRO A 146 1.48 4.25 6.79
CA PRO A 146 2.75 4.36 7.49
C PRO A 146 3.64 5.48 6.96
N VAL A 147 3.69 5.69 5.64
CA VAL A 147 4.42 6.83 5.06
C VAL A 147 3.84 8.16 5.53
N ARG A 148 2.52 8.32 5.56
CA ARG A 148 1.86 9.54 6.08
C ARG A 148 2.21 9.81 7.55
N MET A 149 2.13 8.77 8.37
CA MET A 149 2.42 8.81 9.81
C MET A 149 3.88 9.21 10.05
N LEU A 150 4.81 8.53 9.39
CA LEU A 150 6.25 8.75 9.53
C LEU A 150 6.67 10.11 8.94
N ALA A 151 6.16 10.49 7.76
CA ALA A 151 6.44 11.79 7.15
C ALA A 151 5.96 12.96 8.03
N SER A 152 4.76 12.84 8.61
CA SER A 152 4.22 13.85 9.54
C SER A 152 5.11 14.01 10.77
N SER A 153 5.54 12.88 11.35
CA SER A 153 6.43 12.86 12.51
C SER A 153 7.81 13.45 12.18
N TRP A 154 8.35 13.12 11.00
CA TRP A 154 9.60 13.67 10.49
C TRP A 154 9.55 15.19 10.36
N VAL A 155 8.54 15.74 9.66
CA VAL A 155 8.40 17.20 9.45
C VAL A 155 8.26 17.96 10.77
N ARG A 156 7.59 17.37 11.77
CA ARG A 156 7.42 17.96 13.10
C ARG A 156 8.65 17.85 13.99
N GLY A 157 9.68 17.11 13.56
CA GLY A 157 10.88 16.85 14.38
C GLY A 157 10.61 15.96 15.60
N GLU A 158 9.57 15.12 15.53
CA GLU A 158 9.23 14.19 16.60
C GLU A 158 10.29 13.09 16.72
N GLN A 159 10.58 12.65 17.95
CA GLN A 159 11.57 11.59 18.20
C GLN A 159 10.99 10.17 18.01
N LYS A 160 9.67 10.08 17.88
CA LYS A 160 8.89 8.85 17.70
C LYS A 160 7.57 9.20 17.06
N CYS A 161 7.12 8.39 16.11
CA CYS A 161 5.77 8.41 15.57
C CYS A 161 4.82 7.63 16.51
N ALA A 162 3.91 8.33 17.18
CA ALA A 162 2.92 7.70 18.07
C ALA A 162 1.93 6.80 17.29
N ASP A 163 1.59 7.19 16.07
CA ASP A 163 0.62 6.49 15.23
C ASP A 163 1.18 5.22 14.59
N TYR A 164 2.51 5.07 14.48
CA TYR A 164 3.17 3.84 14.02
C TYR A 164 3.47 2.86 15.18
N ALA A 165 3.28 3.28 16.43
CA ALA A 165 3.62 2.48 17.60
C ALA A 165 2.79 1.19 17.74
N PHE A 166 1.69 1.05 16.99
CA PHE A 166 0.94 -0.21 16.87
C PHE A 166 1.74 -1.34 16.22
N ILE A 167 2.73 -1.01 15.36
CA ILE A 167 3.66 -1.97 14.76
C ILE A 167 4.92 -2.04 15.60
N LEU A 168 5.54 -0.88 15.85
CA LEU A 168 6.79 -0.79 16.61
C LEU A 168 6.82 0.46 17.49
N ASP A 169 6.78 0.24 18.80
CA ASP A 169 7.04 1.26 19.80
C ASP A 169 8.56 1.45 19.99
N ALA A 170 9.15 2.33 19.19
CA ALA A 170 10.59 2.63 19.19
C ALA A 170 10.85 4.08 18.75
N SER A 171 12.13 4.47 18.61
CA SER A 171 12.48 5.78 18.05
C SER A 171 12.05 5.92 16.59
N LEU A 172 11.91 7.15 16.09
CA LEU A 172 11.54 7.41 14.69
C LEU A 172 12.51 6.74 13.71
N ASP A 173 13.82 6.76 14.00
CA ASP A 173 14.84 6.10 13.18
C ASP A 173 14.62 4.59 13.10
N GLU A 174 14.27 3.95 14.23
CA GLU A 174 13.96 2.51 14.28
C GLU A 174 12.63 2.18 13.59
N GLN A 175 11.61 3.05 13.73
CA GLN A 175 10.31 2.89 13.08
C GLN A 175 10.42 3.01 11.55
N VAL A 176 11.16 4.01 11.04
CA VAL A 176 11.42 4.15 9.60
C VAL A 176 12.19 2.94 9.07
N LYS A 177 13.18 2.44 9.82
CA LYS A 177 13.95 1.25 9.44
C LYS A 177 13.11 -0.03 9.41
N ASP A 178 12.25 -0.23 10.41
CA ASP A 178 11.31 -1.36 10.45
C ASP A 178 10.36 -1.31 9.26
N TYR A 179 9.76 -0.15 8.99
CA TYR A 179 8.84 -0.01 7.87
C TYR A 179 9.55 -0.24 6.52
N HIS A 180 10.75 0.31 6.33
CA HIS A 180 11.56 0.08 5.13
C HIS A 180 11.79 -1.41 4.89
N SER A 181 12.16 -2.18 5.91
CA SER A 181 12.40 -3.63 5.76
C SER A 181 11.14 -4.38 5.35
N ARG A 182 9.98 -3.98 5.86
CA ARG A 182 8.68 -4.61 5.52
C ARG A 182 8.24 -4.22 4.11
N ALA A 183 8.32 -2.94 3.77
CA ALA A 183 7.99 -2.42 2.45
C ALA A 183 8.88 -3.02 1.36
N MET A 184 10.20 -3.12 1.60
CA MET A 184 11.14 -3.73 0.65
C MET A 184 10.81 -5.19 0.37
N LYS A 185 10.49 -5.97 1.42
CA LYS A 185 10.09 -7.37 1.24
C LYS A 185 8.83 -7.49 0.38
N ALA A 186 7.82 -6.65 0.65
CA ALA A 186 6.57 -6.66 -0.11
C ALA A 186 6.79 -6.17 -1.56
N ALA A 187 7.53 -5.08 -1.76
CA ALA A 187 7.90 -4.55 -3.08
C ALA A 187 8.59 -5.61 -3.94
N SER A 188 9.58 -6.31 -3.38
CA SER A 188 10.28 -7.37 -4.09
C SER A 188 9.36 -8.53 -4.46
N ALA A 189 8.50 -8.97 -3.53
CA ALA A 189 7.59 -10.08 -3.76
C ALA A 189 6.54 -9.75 -4.84
N TYR A 190 5.94 -8.54 -4.79
CA TYR A 190 4.99 -8.10 -5.81
C TYR A 190 5.65 -7.82 -7.16
N SER A 191 6.90 -7.34 -7.18
CA SER A 191 7.65 -7.18 -8.43
C SER A 191 7.91 -8.52 -9.10
N SER A 192 8.38 -9.53 -8.37
CA SER A 192 8.58 -10.87 -8.93
C SER A 192 7.27 -11.48 -9.42
N LEU A 193 6.18 -11.29 -8.67
CA LEU A 193 4.86 -11.75 -9.10
C LEU A 193 4.38 -11.04 -10.38
N LEU A 194 4.71 -9.76 -10.56
CA LEU A 194 4.37 -9.02 -11.78
C LEU A 194 5.16 -9.52 -12.99
N ASP A 195 6.46 -9.79 -12.81
CA ASP A 195 7.32 -10.37 -13.86
C ASP A 195 6.77 -11.74 -14.31
N ASP A 196 6.39 -12.60 -13.35
CA ASP A 196 5.79 -13.91 -13.63
C ASP A 196 4.48 -13.77 -14.43
N ILE A 197 3.63 -12.80 -14.11
CA ILE A 197 2.38 -12.55 -14.84
C ILE A 197 2.65 -12.10 -16.28
N ASP A 198 3.58 -11.17 -16.46
CA ASP A 198 3.83 -10.53 -17.75
C ASP A 198 4.46 -11.53 -18.76
N ASP A 199 5.24 -12.49 -18.28
CA ASP A 199 5.83 -13.56 -19.10
C ASP A 199 4.79 -14.56 -19.65
N HIS A 200 3.71 -14.81 -18.91
CA HIS A 200 2.69 -15.81 -19.28
C HIS A 200 1.50 -15.22 -20.05
N GLY A 201 1.31 -13.90 -19.97
CA GLY A 201 0.16 -13.21 -20.53
C GLY A 201 -1.13 -13.53 -19.75
N VAL A 202 -2.02 -12.54 -19.61
CA VAL A 202 -3.26 -12.70 -18.84
C VAL A 202 -4.48 -12.22 -19.59
N SER A 203 -5.63 -12.82 -19.28
CA SER A 203 -6.93 -12.35 -19.78
C SER A 203 -7.24 -10.96 -19.23
N GLN A 204 -8.06 -10.20 -19.96
CA GLN A 204 -8.50 -8.87 -19.52
C GLN A 204 -9.18 -8.93 -18.15
N LEU A 205 -10.01 -9.94 -17.90
CA LEU A 205 -10.67 -10.11 -16.60
C LEU A 205 -9.67 -10.30 -15.46
N LEU A 206 -8.62 -11.11 -15.66
CA LEU A 206 -7.58 -11.32 -14.65
C LEU A 206 -6.77 -10.03 -14.44
N SER A 207 -6.53 -9.29 -15.52
CA SER A 207 -5.91 -7.98 -15.43
C SER A 207 -6.74 -7.01 -14.57
N ASP A 208 -8.05 -6.96 -14.82
CA ASP A 208 -8.96 -6.00 -14.22
C ASP A 208 -9.36 -6.35 -12.78
N ASP A 209 -9.33 -7.63 -12.40
CA ASP A 209 -9.71 -8.08 -11.05
C ASP A 209 -8.50 -8.20 -10.12
N PHE A 210 -7.30 -8.51 -10.64
CA PHE A 210 -6.16 -8.82 -9.78
C PHE A 210 -4.81 -8.23 -10.22
N ARG A 211 -4.43 -8.25 -11.50
CA ARG A 211 -3.10 -7.76 -11.93
C ARG A 211 -2.89 -6.30 -11.55
N TYR A 212 -3.92 -5.46 -11.69
CA TYR A 212 -3.84 -4.05 -11.33
C TYR A 212 -3.43 -3.87 -9.85
N ALA A 213 -3.89 -4.75 -8.95
CA ALA A 213 -3.58 -4.67 -7.54
C ALA A 213 -2.11 -5.06 -7.27
N VAL A 214 -1.58 -6.07 -7.96
CA VAL A 214 -0.15 -6.43 -7.89
C VAL A 214 0.73 -5.28 -8.37
N GLU A 215 0.37 -4.68 -9.50
CA GLU A 215 1.08 -3.53 -10.05
C GLU A 215 1.02 -2.32 -9.11
N TRP A 216 -0.16 -2.05 -8.55
CA TRP A 216 -0.35 -1.01 -7.55
C TRP A 216 0.53 -1.22 -6.33
N PHE A 217 0.52 -2.42 -5.73
CA PHE A 217 1.34 -2.72 -4.55
C PHE A 217 2.84 -2.66 -4.84
N SER A 218 3.27 -3.16 -6.00
CA SER A 218 4.66 -3.08 -6.42
C SER A 218 5.13 -1.63 -6.45
N PHE A 219 4.38 -0.74 -7.11
CA PHE A 219 4.75 0.68 -7.17
C PHE A 219 4.58 1.42 -5.84
N ALA A 220 3.51 1.17 -5.10
CA ALA A 220 3.26 1.83 -3.82
C ALA A 220 4.34 1.49 -2.78
N TYR A 221 4.74 0.20 -2.67
CA TYR A 221 5.82 -0.18 -1.76
C TYR A 221 7.20 0.26 -2.25
N ASN A 222 7.44 0.33 -3.56
CA ASN A 222 8.66 0.98 -4.07
C ASN A 222 8.71 2.47 -3.69
N GLY A 223 7.58 3.18 -3.78
CA GLY A 223 7.45 4.56 -3.30
C GLY A 223 7.73 4.70 -1.81
N ALA A 224 7.21 3.77 -1.00
CA ALA A 224 7.51 3.69 0.43
C ALA A 224 9.01 3.47 0.70
N CYS A 225 9.68 2.59 -0.05
CA CYS A 225 11.12 2.38 0.06
C CYS A 225 11.90 3.67 -0.23
N CYS A 226 11.63 4.32 -1.37
CA CYS A 226 12.25 5.59 -1.74
C CYS A 226 12.05 6.68 -0.67
N PHE A 227 10.86 6.76 -0.06
CA PHE A 227 10.58 7.67 1.06
C PHE A 227 11.49 7.38 2.28
N THR A 228 11.60 6.12 2.68
CA THR A 228 12.41 5.75 3.85
C THR A 228 13.93 5.91 3.59
N ASP A 229 14.38 5.69 2.36
CA ASP A 229 15.74 6.01 1.93
C ASP A 229 16.00 7.51 1.93
N ALA A 230 15.01 8.33 1.52
CA ALA A 230 15.12 9.78 1.59
C ALA A 230 15.25 10.27 3.04
N TYR A 231 14.48 9.68 3.97
CA TYR A 231 14.63 9.96 5.39
C TYR A 231 16.05 9.64 5.87
N LYS A 232 16.61 8.48 5.49
CA LYS A 232 17.99 8.13 5.82
C LYS A 232 19.00 9.13 5.25
N ALA A 233 18.89 9.50 3.98
CA ALA A 233 19.75 10.50 3.35
C ALA A 233 19.67 11.86 4.07
N TYR A 234 18.47 12.28 4.48
CA TYR A 234 18.26 13.47 5.29
C TYR A 234 18.99 13.39 6.64
N ARG A 235 18.88 12.26 7.36
CA ARG A 235 19.57 12.06 8.66
C ARG A 235 21.09 12.10 8.52
N GLU A 236 21.61 11.71 7.36
CA GLU A 236 23.03 11.77 7.00
C GLU A 236 23.46 13.13 6.42
N ASN A 237 22.58 14.14 6.43
CA ASN A 237 22.79 15.47 5.87
C ASN A 237 23.07 15.48 4.35
N ARG A 238 22.62 14.45 3.62
CA ARG A 238 22.65 14.35 2.15
C ARG A 238 21.31 14.84 1.58
N LEU A 239 21.11 16.16 1.63
CA LEU A 239 19.79 16.77 1.37
C LEU A 239 19.39 16.77 -0.11
N GLU A 240 20.34 16.89 -1.05
CA GLU A 240 20.05 16.77 -2.48
C GLU A 240 19.62 15.34 -2.83
N ASP A 241 20.33 14.33 -2.31
CA ASP A 241 19.95 12.92 -2.46
C ASP A 241 18.55 12.64 -1.88
N ALA A 242 18.24 13.20 -0.70
CA ALA A 242 16.91 13.09 -0.10
C ALA A 242 15.83 13.71 -1.00
N LEU A 243 16.10 14.86 -1.64
CA LEU A 243 15.18 15.48 -2.60
C LEU A 243 14.94 14.56 -3.81
N VAL A 244 15.99 13.96 -4.36
CA VAL A 244 15.88 13.06 -5.51
C VAL A 244 15.08 11.81 -5.16
N LEU A 245 15.37 11.18 -4.02
CA LEU A 245 14.67 9.99 -3.53
C LEU A 245 13.18 10.27 -3.28
N LEU A 246 12.82 11.45 -2.76
CA LEU A 246 11.42 11.87 -2.63
C LEU A 246 10.75 12.08 -4.00
N GLY A 247 11.48 12.54 -5.00
CA GLY A 247 11.00 12.62 -6.38
C GLY A 247 10.73 11.24 -6.98
N ASP A 248 11.64 10.28 -6.76
CA ASP A 248 11.45 8.87 -7.18
C ASP A 248 10.27 8.23 -6.42
N ALA A 249 10.06 8.58 -5.15
CA ALA A 249 8.87 8.18 -4.39
C ALA A 249 7.58 8.75 -5.01
N ALA A 250 7.58 10.04 -5.38
CA ALA A 250 6.44 10.69 -6.03
C ALA A 250 6.09 10.02 -7.37
N VAL A 251 7.09 9.72 -8.21
CA VAL A 251 6.90 9.01 -9.48
C VAL A 251 6.37 7.59 -9.24
N SER A 252 6.86 6.90 -8.22
CA SER A 252 6.38 5.56 -7.90
C SER A 252 4.91 5.56 -7.48
N TYR A 253 4.48 6.49 -6.61
CA TYR A 253 3.07 6.63 -6.27
C TYR A 253 2.20 7.09 -7.45
N ASP A 254 2.72 7.88 -8.38
CA ASP A 254 2.01 8.29 -9.59
C ASP A 254 1.75 7.07 -10.51
N ARG A 255 2.73 6.17 -10.63
CA ARG A 255 2.56 4.90 -11.34
C ARG A 255 1.57 3.96 -10.64
N ALA A 256 1.54 3.97 -9.31
CA ALA A 256 0.52 3.24 -8.55
C ALA A 256 -0.88 3.81 -8.86
N ASP A 257 -1.04 5.12 -8.85
CA ASP A 257 -2.31 5.79 -9.21
C ASP A 257 -2.76 5.43 -10.64
N ASP A 258 -1.82 5.38 -11.59
CA ASP A 258 -2.10 4.92 -12.96
C ASP A 258 -2.54 3.45 -13.03
N ALA A 259 -2.02 2.58 -12.17
CA ALA A 259 -2.45 1.18 -12.10
C ALA A 259 -3.94 1.05 -11.74
N LEU A 260 -4.49 1.95 -10.91
CA LEU A 260 -5.93 1.97 -10.58
C LEU A 260 -6.81 2.37 -11.77
N LYS A 261 -6.26 3.12 -12.72
CA LYS A 261 -7.01 3.57 -13.90
C LYS A 261 -7.16 2.45 -14.94
N LYS A 262 -6.27 1.46 -14.94
CA LYS A 262 -6.28 0.35 -15.91
C LYS A 262 -7.60 -0.45 -15.96
N PRO A 263 -8.20 -0.87 -14.83
CA PRO A 263 -9.50 -1.55 -14.86
C PRO A 263 -10.70 -0.61 -15.10
N CYS A 264 -10.48 0.70 -15.23
CA CYS A 264 -11.55 1.71 -15.35
C CYS A 264 -11.88 1.97 -16.82
N HIS A 265 -12.52 1.01 -17.50
CA HIS A 265 -12.99 1.16 -18.87
C HIS A 265 -14.42 0.63 -19.05
N ASP A 266 -15.05 0.94 -20.19
CA ASP A 266 -16.43 0.57 -20.53
C ASP A 266 -17.43 0.95 -19.43
N LYS A 267 -18.07 -0.03 -18.79
CA LYS A 267 -19.02 0.19 -17.69
C LYS A 267 -18.35 0.53 -16.36
N TRP A 268 -17.03 0.39 -16.27
CA TRP A 268 -16.20 0.66 -15.08
C TRP A 268 -15.46 1.99 -15.16
N GLU A 269 -15.77 2.84 -16.15
CA GLU A 269 -15.22 4.19 -16.25
C GLU A 269 -15.35 4.93 -14.91
N GLY A 270 -14.23 5.46 -14.41
CA GLY A 270 -14.18 6.18 -13.14
C GLY A 270 -14.41 5.34 -11.88
N PHE A 271 -14.32 4.00 -11.92
CA PHE A 271 -14.57 3.14 -10.76
C PHE A 271 -13.71 3.50 -9.52
N PHE A 272 -12.43 3.81 -9.73
CA PHE A 272 -11.51 4.26 -8.66
C PHE A 272 -11.34 5.78 -8.59
N SER A 273 -12.18 6.57 -9.26
CA SER A 273 -12.04 8.04 -9.31
C SER A 273 -12.18 8.73 -7.94
N ASN A 274 -12.88 8.09 -7.00
CA ASN A 274 -13.04 8.57 -5.64
C ASN A 274 -12.31 7.65 -4.64
N ASP A 275 -11.03 7.34 -4.90
CA ASP A 275 -10.14 6.76 -3.90
C ASP A 275 -9.88 7.78 -2.77
N ALA A 276 -10.87 7.97 -1.88
CA ALA A 276 -10.77 8.84 -0.72
C ALA A 276 -10.28 8.09 0.53
N LEU A 277 -9.96 6.80 0.40
CA LEU A 277 -9.64 5.93 1.53
C LEU A 277 -8.14 5.70 1.59
N THR A 278 -7.58 5.09 0.55
CA THR A 278 -6.12 4.99 0.45
C THR A 278 -5.54 6.26 -0.14
N ASP A 279 -6.25 6.95 -1.02
CA ASP A 279 -5.89 8.26 -1.59
C ASP A 279 -4.46 8.27 -2.12
N THR A 280 -4.25 7.44 -3.15
CA THR A 280 -2.96 7.28 -3.81
C THR A 280 -2.48 8.61 -4.41
N SER A 281 -3.40 9.40 -4.97
CA SER A 281 -3.11 10.73 -5.52
C SER A 281 -2.53 11.70 -4.48
N ALA A 282 -3.05 11.67 -3.24
CA ALA A 282 -2.50 12.50 -2.16
C ALA A 282 -1.08 12.06 -1.75
N MET A 283 -0.68 10.81 -1.98
CA MET A 283 0.70 10.38 -1.73
C MET A 283 1.69 11.08 -2.66
N VAL A 284 1.34 11.26 -3.94
CA VAL A 284 2.16 12.02 -4.90
C VAL A 284 2.34 13.47 -4.42
N ALA A 285 1.24 14.11 -4.00
CA ALA A 285 1.27 15.46 -3.46
C ALA A 285 2.09 15.56 -2.17
N LEU A 286 1.95 14.58 -1.26
CA LEU A 286 2.71 14.51 -0.01
C LEU A 286 4.21 14.43 -0.28
N MET A 287 4.65 13.56 -1.20
CA MET A 287 6.07 13.43 -1.55
C MET A 287 6.60 14.74 -2.14
N LYS A 288 5.87 15.37 -3.07
CA LYS A 288 6.25 16.67 -3.64
C LYS A 288 6.35 17.78 -2.59
N ASN A 289 5.42 17.83 -1.64
CA ASN A 289 5.49 18.78 -0.53
C ASN A 289 6.71 18.53 0.37
N LEU A 290 7.05 17.27 0.61
CA LEU A 290 8.21 16.89 1.41
C LEU A 290 9.52 17.25 0.69
N MET A 291 9.58 17.18 -0.64
CA MET A 291 10.71 17.67 -1.44
C MET A 291 10.94 19.17 -1.22
N GLU A 292 9.87 19.97 -1.24
CA GLU A 292 9.98 21.41 -0.97
C GLU A 292 10.44 21.67 0.46
N TRP A 293 9.96 20.88 1.42
CA TRP A 293 10.40 20.99 2.82
C TRP A 293 11.90 20.68 2.97
N VAL A 294 12.42 19.61 2.35
CA VAL A 294 13.86 19.30 2.33
C VAL A 294 14.66 20.45 1.68
N ARG A 295 14.14 21.03 0.60
CA ARG A 295 14.78 22.16 -0.06
C ARG A 295 14.80 23.43 0.79
N ILE A 296 13.76 23.70 1.57
CA ILE A 296 13.76 24.82 2.53
C ILE A 296 14.93 24.68 3.52
N ILE A 297 15.23 23.44 3.94
CA ILE A 297 16.33 23.17 4.87
C ILE A 297 17.69 23.31 4.18
N GLY A 298 17.83 22.79 2.96
CA GLY A 298 19.14 22.69 2.30
C GLY A 298 19.54 23.85 1.39
N ASP A 299 18.59 24.47 0.70
CA ASP A 299 18.80 25.54 -0.29
C ASP A 299 18.21 26.89 0.17
N GLY A 300 17.46 26.89 1.28
CA GLY A 300 16.90 28.09 1.89
C GLY A 300 17.96 28.99 2.55
N PRO A 301 17.68 30.30 2.73
CA PRO A 301 16.50 31.03 2.25
C PRO A 301 16.66 31.52 0.79
N GLY A 302 17.80 31.24 0.15
CA GLY A 302 18.13 31.77 -1.17
C GLY A 302 17.40 31.07 -2.31
N PHE A 303 17.27 29.75 -2.25
CA PHE A 303 16.67 28.85 -3.23
C PHE A 303 17.35 28.83 -4.62
N TRP A 304 18.56 29.38 -4.74
CA TRP A 304 19.27 29.50 -6.01
C TRP A 304 20.45 28.57 -6.16
N ARG A 305 21.01 28.06 -5.07
CA ARG A 305 22.32 27.42 -5.10
C ARG A 305 22.22 26.08 -5.80
N TRP A 306 21.31 25.23 -5.35
CA TRP A 306 21.12 23.93 -5.98
C TRP A 306 20.67 24.05 -7.43
N GLN A 307 19.80 25.00 -7.77
CA GLN A 307 19.43 25.25 -9.17
C GLN A 307 20.66 25.58 -10.03
N ARG A 308 21.57 26.43 -9.54
CA ARG A 308 22.79 26.77 -10.27
C ARG A 308 23.72 25.58 -10.40
N ASP A 309 23.97 24.87 -9.31
CA ASP A 309 24.81 23.66 -9.32
C ASP A 309 24.28 22.63 -10.33
N LEU A 310 22.95 22.58 -10.50
CA LEU A 310 22.27 21.69 -11.42
C LEU A 310 22.10 22.20 -12.86
N THR A 311 22.17 23.51 -13.14
CA THR A 311 21.84 24.04 -14.49
C THR A 311 22.96 24.81 -15.15
N TYR A 312 23.92 25.33 -14.39
CA TYR A 312 24.99 26.17 -14.93
C TYR A 312 26.21 25.31 -15.30
N PRO A 313 27.02 25.76 -16.28
CA PRO A 313 28.36 25.23 -16.49
C PRO A 313 29.20 25.34 -15.21
N GLU A 314 30.12 24.40 -14.99
CA GLU A 314 30.97 24.37 -13.80
C GLU A 314 31.82 25.64 -13.63
N GLU A 315 32.23 26.25 -14.74
CA GLU A 315 32.97 27.52 -14.77
C GLU A 315 32.12 28.73 -14.31
N ASP A 316 30.80 28.68 -14.50
CA ASP A 316 29.90 29.80 -14.22
C ASP A 316 29.14 29.66 -12.89
N ARG A 317 28.98 28.43 -12.36
CA ARG A 317 28.11 28.18 -11.18
C ARG A 317 28.49 28.99 -9.94
N ASN A 318 29.79 29.26 -9.74
CA ASN A 318 30.32 30.02 -8.60
C ASN A 318 30.34 31.55 -8.80
N VAL A 319 30.07 32.05 -10.01
CA VAL A 319 30.06 33.49 -10.29
C VAL A 319 28.69 34.07 -9.95
N VAL A 320 28.55 34.63 -8.75
CA VAL A 320 27.27 35.15 -8.23
C VAL A 320 27.34 36.68 -8.10
N LEU A 321 26.94 37.38 -9.16
CA LEU A 321 26.82 38.86 -9.14
C LEU A 321 25.40 39.30 -8.77
N ILE A 322 24.37 38.63 -9.31
CA ILE A 322 22.95 38.93 -9.12
C ILE A 322 22.15 37.61 -9.21
N THR A 323 21.19 37.38 -8.31
CA THR A 323 20.46 36.10 -8.16
C THR A 323 18.96 36.14 -8.53
N ASN A 324 18.50 37.23 -9.16
CA ASN A 324 17.09 37.50 -9.46
C ASN A 324 16.76 37.61 -10.97
N TYR A 325 17.64 37.13 -11.86
CA TYR A 325 17.38 37.11 -13.31
C TYR A 325 16.48 35.95 -13.78
N GLU A 326 16.39 34.89 -12.99
CA GLU A 326 15.66 33.68 -13.33
C GLU A 326 14.59 33.38 -12.28
N LYS A 327 13.47 32.83 -12.76
CA LYS A 327 12.48 32.24 -11.87
C LYS A 327 13.10 31.04 -11.17
N ARG A 328 12.87 30.93 -9.87
CA ARG A 328 13.24 29.76 -9.07
C ARG A 328 12.46 28.55 -9.59
N MET A 329 13.17 27.47 -9.91
CA MET A 329 12.57 26.16 -10.10
C MET A 329 11.91 25.71 -8.79
N SER A 330 10.87 24.89 -8.85
CA SER A 330 10.36 24.06 -7.76
C SER A 330 11.29 22.87 -7.51
N ALA A 331 11.17 22.23 -6.34
CA ALA A 331 11.92 21.02 -6.03
C ALA A 331 11.62 19.89 -7.04
N TYR A 332 10.37 19.80 -7.51
CA TYR A 332 10.00 18.81 -8.52
C TYR A 332 10.59 19.11 -9.90
N GLU A 333 10.61 20.38 -10.34
CA GLU A 333 11.31 20.76 -11.58
C GLU A 333 12.81 20.45 -11.50
N MET A 334 13.44 20.67 -10.34
CA MET A 334 14.83 20.30 -10.12
C MET A 334 15.06 18.79 -10.21
N TYR A 335 14.19 17.99 -9.60
CA TYR A 335 14.23 16.54 -9.73
C TYR A 335 14.19 16.10 -11.20
N LEU A 336 13.31 16.67 -12.03
CA LEU A 336 13.23 16.34 -13.45
C LEU A 336 14.55 16.62 -14.18
N VAL A 337 15.18 17.78 -13.92
CA VAL A 337 16.50 18.10 -14.50
C VAL A 337 17.59 17.14 -14.01
N TYR A 338 17.57 16.75 -12.74
CA TYR A 338 18.49 15.77 -12.18
C TYR A 338 18.38 14.42 -12.91
N LYS A 339 17.15 13.92 -13.11
CA LYS A 339 16.91 12.67 -13.85
C LYS A 339 17.37 12.76 -15.30
N THR A 340 17.16 13.89 -15.98
CA THR A 340 17.67 14.11 -17.34
C THR A 340 19.19 14.05 -17.37
N ARG A 341 19.88 14.75 -16.46
CA ARG A 341 21.36 14.75 -16.42
C ARG A 341 21.95 13.37 -16.13
N MET A 342 21.41 12.63 -15.16
CA MET A 342 21.88 11.26 -14.87
C MET A 342 21.72 10.32 -16.08
N SER A 343 20.69 10.53 -16.90
CA SER A 343 20.49 9.73 -18.12
C SER A 343 21.50 10.06 -19.22
N GLU A 344 22.03 11.29 -19.23
CA GLU A 344 23.02 11.77 -20.20
C GLU A 344 24.47 11.47 -19.75
N ASP A 345 24.74 11.43 -18.43
CA ASP A 345 26.04 11.05 -17.84
C ASP A 345 25.86 10.25 -16.53
N PRO A 346 25.91 8.90 -16.58
CA PRO A 346 25.68 8.04 -15.41
C PRO A 346 26.76 8.07 -14.31
N LYS A 347 27.80 8.89 -14.46
CA LYS A 347 28.90 9.01 -13.47
C LYS A 347 28.71 10.14 -12.46
N LEU A 348 27.63 10.92 -12.59
CA LEU A 348 27.12 11.89 -11.63
C LEU A 348 26.07 11.24 -10.75
#